data_AF-A0A5D0S985-F1
#
_entry.id   AF-A0A5D0S985-F1
#
_cell.length_a   1.000
_cell.length_b   1.000
_cell.length_c   1.000
_cell.angle_alpha   90.00
_cell.angle_beta   90.00
_cell.angle_gamma   90.00
#
_symmetry.space_group_name_H-M   'P 1'
#
loop_
_entity.id
_entity.type
_entity.pdbx_description
1 polymer ?
#
loop_
_entity_poly.entity_id
_entity_poly.type
_entity_poly.pdbx_seq_one_letter_code
_entity_poly.pdbx_strand_id
1 'polypeptide(L)' 'MTRRSPFRYFKTSPEIIRLAVMLYVRFPLSLRNVEDLLHERGIDISHETVRFWWNRFG' A
#
# COMPACT_ATOMS: atom_id res chain seq x y z
N MET A 1 10.36 -25.09 -7.43
CA MET A 1 10.22 -24.03 -6.39
C MET A 1 9.04 -23.14 -6.75
N THR A 2 7.87 -23.33 -6.14
CA THR A 2 6.73 -22.41 -6.34
C THR A 2 7.06 -21.09 -5.66
N ARG A 3 7.36 -20.02 -6.43
CA ARG A 3 7.44 -18.65 -5.89
C ARG A 3 6.09 -18.35 -5.25
N ARG A 4 6.02 -18.36 -3.92
CA ARG A 4 4.84 -17.87 -3.20
C ARG A 4 4.77 -16.38 -3.47
N SER A 5 3.74 -15.93 -4.21
CA SER A 5 3.51 -14.52 -4.43
C SER A 5 3.42 -13.82 -3.06
N PRO A 6 4.17 -12.72 -2.83
CA PRO A 6 4.12 -11.98 -1.57
C PRO A 6 2.71 -11.50 -1.21
N PHE A 7 1.84 -11.43 -2.22
CA PHE A 7 0.47 -10.93 -2.16
C PHE A 7 -0.59 -12.02 -1.94
N ARG A 8 -0.20 -13.29 -1.73
CA ARG A 8 -1.10 -14.46 -1.76
C ARG A 8 -2.25 -14.47 -0.73
N TYR A 9 -2.29 -13.50 0.18
CA TYR A 9 -3.33 -13.35 1.22
C TYR A 9 -3.95 -11.96 1.29
N PHE A 10 -3.59 -11.07 0.37
CA PHE A 10 -4.17 -9.73 0.35
C PHE A 10 -5.45 -9.75 -0.46
N LYS A 11 -6.53 -9.22 0.12
CA LYS A 11 -7.77 -8.95 -0.62
C LYS A 11 -7.62 -7.73 -1.54
N THR A 12 -6.68 -6.85 -1.22
CA THR A 12 -6.33 -5.69 -2.03
C THR A 12 -5.44 -6.09 -3.18
N SER A 13 -5.71 -5.53 -4.37
CA SER A 13 -4.88 -5.79 -5.56
C SER A 13 -3.42 -5.42 -5.29
N PRO A 14 -2.44 -6.23 -5.75
CA PRO A 14 -1.02 -5.97 -5.56
C PRO A 14 -0.55 -4.65 -6.16
N GLU A 15 -1.25 -4.13 -7.16
CA GLU A 15 -1.02 -2.81 -7.76
C GLU A 15 -1.28 -1.67 -6.78
N ILE A 16 -2.34 -1.78 -5.98
CA ILE A 16 -2.72 -0.80 -4.95
C ILE A 16 -1.67 -0.78 -3.84
N ILE A 17 -1.23 -1.96 -3.41
CA ILE A 17 -0.21 -2.12 -2.37
C ILE A 17 1.10 -1.48 -2.85
N ARG A 18 1.51 -1.76 -4.09
CA ARG A 18 2.70 -1.15 -4.69
C ARG A 18 2.55 0.36 -4.86
N LEU A 19 1.38 0.84 -5.26
CA LEU A 19 1.12 2.27 -5.40
C LEU A 19 1.24 2.97 -4.05
N ALA A 20 0.61 2.45 -3.00
CA ALA A 20 0.66 3.02 -1.66
C ALA A 20 2.09 3.06 -1.09
N VAL A 21 2.84 1.96 -1.24
CA VAL A 21 4.24 1.89 -0.83
C VAL A 21 5.10 2.85 -1.65
N MET A 22 4.90 2.93 -2.98
CA MET A 22 5.65 3.84 -3.84
C MET A 22 5.35 5.31 -3.53
N LEU A 23 4.09 5.68 -3.26
CA LEU A 23 3.72 7.04 -2.87
C LEU A 23 4.40 7.47 -1.57
N TYR A 24 4.49 6.56 -0.60
CA TYR A 24 5.16 6.80 0.67
C TYR A 24 6.69 6.90 0.55
N VAL A 25 7.32 6.13 -0.35
CA VAL A 25 8.78 6.15 -0.56
C VAL A 25 9.24 7.29 -1.46
N ARG A 26 8.51 7.53 -2.55
CA ARG A 26 8.93 8.40 -3.64
C ARG A 26 8.61 9.86 -3.37
N PHE A 27 7.64 10.13 -2.50
CA PHE A 27 7.28 11.46 -2.07
C PHE A 27 7.36 11.55 -0.55
N PRO A 28 7.82 12.67 0.04
CA PRO A 28 7.81 12.89 1.48
C PRO A 28 6.38 13.17 1.99
N LEU A 29 5.43 12.29 1.66
CA LEU A 29 4.04 12.38 2.04
C LEU A 29 3.83 11.74 3.41
N SER A 30 3.02 12.40 4.24
CA SER A 30 2.52 11.79 5.47
C SER A 30 1.59 10.62 5.13
N LEU A 31 1.53 9.60 6.00
CA LEU A 31 0.65 8.45 5.78
C LEU A 31 -0.83 8.84 5.59
N ARG A 32 -1.28 9.93 6.21
CA ARG A 32 -2.63 10.51 6.00
C ARG A 32 -2.83 11.06 4.59
N ASN A 33 -1.83 11.69 3.99
CA ASN A 33 -1.93 12.18 2.62
C ASN A 33 -1.99 10.99 1.63
N VAL A 34 -1.28 9.90 1.95
CA VAL A 34 -1.35 8.67 1.15
C VAL A 34 -2.73 8.01 1.28
N GLU A 35 -3.29 7.96 2.49
CA GLU A 35 -4.67 7.52 2.73
C GLU A 35 -5.68 8.35 1.92
N ASP A 36 -5.59 9.68 1.98
CA ASP A 36 -6.48 10.59 1.24
C ASP A 36 -6.40 10.38 -0.29
N LEU A 37 -5.19 10.29 -0.85
CA LEU A 37 -4.97 10.02 -2.29
C LEU A 37 -5.49 8.65 -2.75
N LEU A 38 -5.54 7.68 -1.85
CA LEU A 38 -6.10 6.36 -2.14
C LEU A 38 -7.63 6.40 -2.01
N HIS A 39 -8.15 7.15 -1.04
CA HIS A 39 -9.57 7.41 -0.89
C HIS A 39 -10.15 8.14 -2.11
N GLU A 40 -9.47 9.17 -2.64
CA GLU A 40 -9.87 9.87 -3.87
C GLU A 40 -9.99 8.93 -5.09
N ARG A 41 -9.24 7.81 -5.08
CA ARG A 41 -9.31 6.76 -6.11
C ARG A 41 -10.38 5.69 -5.82
N GLY A 42 -11.21 5.88 -4.79
CA GLY A 42 -12.23 4.93 -4.36
C GLY A 42 -11.66 3.75 -3.56
N ILE A 43 -10.44 3.88 -3.03
CA ILE A 43 -9.76 2.83 -2.26
C ILE A 43 -9.84 3.21 -0.78
N ASP A 44 -10.78 2.61 -0.07
CA ASP A 44 -10.90 2.79 1.39
C ASP A 44 -9.84 1.94 2.10
N ILE A 45 -8.74 2.56 2.49
CA ILE A 45 -7.65 1.93 3.24
C ILE A 45 -7.04 2.92 4.22
N SER A 46 -6.91 2.49 5.48
CA SER A 46 -6.33 3.35 6.51
C SER A 46 -4.81 3.48 6.39
N HIS A 47 -4.28 4.59 6.87
CA HIS A 47 -2.85 4.89 6.95
C HIS A 47 -2.05 3.84 7.74
N GLU A 48 -2.70 3.15 8.68
CA GLU A 48 -2.12 1.98 9.38
C GLU A 48 -1.86 0.80 8.43
N THR A 49 -2.74 0.58 7.46
CA THR A 49 -2.57 -0.44 6.41
C THR A 49 -1.38 -0.09 5.51
N VAL A 50 -1.25 1.19 5.14
CA VAL A 50 -0.09 1.69 4.38
C VAL A 50 1.20 1.47 5.16
N ARG A 51 1.20 1.75 6.47
CA ARG A 51 2.34 1.51 7.37
C ARG A 51 2.70 0.03 7.46
N PHE A 52 1.70 -0.85 7.54
CA PHE A 52 1.91 -2.30 7.56
C PHE A 52 2.52 -2.80 6.24
N TRP A 53 2.04 -2.31 5.09
CA TRP A 53 2.62 -2.65 3.80
C TRP A 53 4.05 -2.14 3.64
N TRP A 54 4.33 -0.91 4.07
CA TRP A 54 5.69 -0.40 4.14
C TRP A 54 6.59 -1.29 5.00
N ASN A 55 6.16 -1.65 6.21
CA ASN A 55 6.98 -2.50 7.08
C ASN A 55 7.22 -3.91 6.52
N ARG A 56 6.29 -4.41 5.70
CA ARG A 56 6.34 -5.77 5.13
C ARG A 56 7.03 -5.87 3.77
N PHE A 57 6.91 -4.83 2.94
CA PHE A 57 7.43 -4.80 1.56
C PHE A 57 8.58 -3.81 1.37
N GLY A 58 8.88 -2.98 2.38
CA GLY A 58 10.01 -2.06 2.42
C GLY A 58 11.35 -2.77 2.23
#